data_AF-A0A351SRG6-F1
#
_entry.id   AF-A0A351SRG6-F1
#
_cell.length_a   1.000
_cell.length_b   1.000
_cell.length_c   1.000
_cell.angle_alpha   90.00
_cell.angle_beta   90.00
_cell.angle_gamma   90.00
#
_symmetry.space_group_name_H-M   'P 1'
#
loop_
_entity.id
_entity.type
_entity.pdbx_description
1 polymer ?
#
loop_
_entity_poly.entity_id
_entity_poly.type
_entity_poly.pdbx_seq_one_letter_code
_entity_poly.pdbx_strand_id
1 'polypeptide(L)'
;STFTTSGNDRVTYTEKAWNANMNDAKYVGWMFGGADGSASISKEQAQTNTTDSDLKEQWVDLWYTTNIEDKGLSKYIGDEIFCNDRSLGGSNSTYTNLGYGKNATNYAAKTRFYYGAPGYTDATPTFKCKQKNDAFTVSDTTTGNGSLSYPVALVTADEIVAAGSGKFGTANYHYYLYKSSEYWYWSFSPCNMASSGSASVFAVNSSGYLDNYYAYSGGAVAPVINIAPEYAKTLVGEGTMTSPYQIPGVE
;
A
#
# COMPACT_ATOMS: atom_id res chain seq x y z
N SER A 1 1.40 -24.46 -20.65
CA SER A 1 1.79 -24.39 -19.23
C SER A 1 0.59 -23.90 -18.44
N THR A 2 0.06 -24.73 -17.54
CA THR A 2 -1.00 -24.34 -16.61
C THR A 2 -0.36 -23.57 -15.46
N PHE A 3 -0.58 -22.26 -15.41
CA PHE A 3 -0.20 -21.44 -14.27
C PHE A 3 -1.11 -21.80 -13.09
N THR A 4 -0.60 -22.54 -12.11
CA THR A 4 -1.22 -22.65 -10.79
C THR A 4 -0.89 -21.36 -10.02
N THR A 5 -1.84 -20.44 -9.95
CA THR A 5 -1.68 -19.12 -9.30
C THR A 5 -2.02 -19.11 -7.81
N SER A 6 -2.51 -20.22 -7.25
CA SER A 6 -2.83 -20.37 -5.83
C SER A 6 -1.68 -21.04 -5.08
N GLY A 7 -0.87 -20.25 -4.39
CA GLY A 7 0.04 -20.74 -3.35
C GLY A 7 -0.36 -20.10 -2.02
N ASN A 8 -0.58 -20.91 -0.99
CA ASN A 8 -0.94 -20.42 0.35
C ASN A 8 0.21 -19.63 1.03
N ASP A 9 1.42 -19.66 0.45
CA ASP A 9 2.64 -19.07 1.01
C ASP A 9 2.99 -17.67 0.46
N ARG A 10 2.04 -16.99 -0.21
CA ARG A 10 2.32 -15.70 -0.90
C ARG A 10 1.97 -14.45 -0.08
N VAL A 11 1.45 -14.63 1.14
CA VAL A 11 1.09 -13.60 2.13
C VAL A 11 1.66 -13.99 3.49
N THR A 12 1.89 -13.02 4.38
CA THR A 12 2.54 -13.25 5.67
C THR A 12 1.54 -13.44 6.82
N TYR A 13 0.43 -12.70 6.76
CA TYR A 13 -0.66 -12.78 7.72
C TYR A 13 -1.99 -12.62 6.98
N THR A 14 -3.06 -13.13 7.58
CA THR A 14 -4.45 -12.94 7.15
C THR A 14 -5.28 -12.29 8.25
N GLU A 15 -6.46 -11.78 7.90
CA GLU A 15 -7.44 -11.20 8.84
C GLU A 15 -6.90 -10.02 9.67
N LYS A 16 -6.00 -9.21 9.10
CA LYS A 16 -5.40 -8.04 9.77
C LYS A 16 -6.03 -6.75 9.27
N ALA A 17 -6.53 -5.95 10.20
CA ALA A 17 -7.09 -4.63 9.89
C ALA A 17 -5.97 -3.63 9.56
N TRP A 18 -6.27 -2.66 8.69
CA TRP A 18 -5.38 -1.52 8.44
C TRP A 18 -5.20 -0.67 9.70
N ASN A 19 -6.32 -0.37 10.36
CA ASN A 19 -6.42 0.33 11.65
C ASN A 19 -7.67 -0.15 12.40
N ALA A 20 -7.63 -0.14 13.73
CA ALA A 20 -8.76 -0.39 14.62
C ALA A 20 -9.84 0.71 14.50
N ASN A 21 -9.48 1.88 13.96
CA ASN A 21 -10.37 2.99 13.68
C ASN A 21 -10.47 3.28 12.18
N MET A 22 -11.66 3.65 11.72
CA MET A 22 -11.90 4.11 10.33
C MET A 22 -12.65 5.44 10.23
N ASN A 23 -13.00 6.02 11.38
CA ASN A 23 -13.94 7.15 11.49
C ASN A 23 -13.28 8.53 11.27
N ASP A 24 -12.19 8.58 10.50
CA ASP A 24 -11.42 9.79 10.20
C ASP A 24 -10.55 9.57 8.95
N ALA A 25 -10.41 10.58 8.10
CA ALA A 25 -9.67 10.49 6.84
C ALA A 25 -8.18 10.18 7.06
N LYS A 26 -7.64 10.47 8.25
CA LYS A 26 -6.27 10.13 8.61
C LYS A 26 -5.98 8.62 8.58
N TYR A 27 -6.99 7.77 8.82
CA TYR A 27 -6.82 6.32 8.98
C TYR A 27 -6.57 5.56 7.67
N VAL A 28 -6.52 6.24 6.52
CA VAL A 28 -6.01 5.64 5.26
C VAL A 28 -4.48 5.68 5.17
N GLY A 29 -3.82 6.43 6.05
CA GLY A 29 -2.38 6.62 6.01
C GLY A 29 -1.62 5.39 6.50
N TRP A 30 -0.45 5.17 5.92
CA TRP A 30 0.53 4.20 6.42
C TRP A 30 1.02 4.56 7.83
N MET A 31 1.23 5.86 7.99
CA MET A 31 1.32 6.57 9.26
C MET A 31 0.33 7.74 9.19
N PHE A 32 -0.18 8.20 10.32
CA PHE A 32 -1.11 9.32 10.41
C PHE A 32 -0.67 10.31 11.49
N GLY A 33 -1.40 11.42 11.61
CA GLY A 33 -1.13 12.42 12.64
C GLY A 33 -2.32 12.73 13.55
N GLY A 34 -2.01 13.39 14.66
CA GLY A 34 -2.96 13.58 15.76
C GLY A 34 -3.19 12.30 16.57
N ALA A 35 -3.78 12.43 17.76
CA ALA A 35 -3.98 11.29 18.66
C ALA A 35 -4.92 10.24 18.06
N ASP A 36 -4.58 8.95 18.16
CA ASP A 36 -5.48 7.86 17.78
C ASP A 36 -6.82 7.94 18.56
N GLY A 37 -7.90 7.53 17.91
CA GLY A 37 -9.28 7.67 18.41
C GLY A 37 -9.85 9.09 18.38
N SER A 38 -9.02 10.13 18.22
CA SER A 38 -9.45 11.54 18.19
C SER A 38 -9.62 12.05 16.75
N ALA A 39 -10.66 12.85 16.52
CA ALA A 39 -10.90 13.48 15.22
C ALA A 39 -9.78 14.45 14.86
N SER A 40 -9.26 14.35 13.64
CA SER A 40 -8.36 15.33 13.07
C SER A 40 -9.12 16.61 12.70
N ILE A 41 -8.48 17.77 12.90
CA ILE A 41 -9.09 19.09 12.68
C ILE A 41 -8.57 19.81 11.44
N SER A 42 -7.52 19.29 10.80
CA SER A 42 -6.99 19.80 9.54
C SER A 42 -6.26 18.70 8.76
N LYS A 43 -6.08 18.94 7.46
CA LYS A 43 -5.36 18.02 6.57
C LYS A 43 -3.90 17.87 7.02
N GLU A 44 -3.28 18.99 7.39
CA GLU A 44 -1.89 19.03 7.84
C GLU A 44 -1.73 18.15 9.08
N GLN A 45 -2.62 18.27 10.06
CA GLN A 45 -2.61 17.42 11.25
C GLN A 45 -2.82 15.94 10.89
N ALA A 46 -3.77 15.62 10.01
CA ALA A 46 -4.07 14.24 9.62
C ALA A 46 -2.88 13.54 8.95
N GLN A 47 -1.96 14.28 8.33
CA GLN A 47 -0.90 13.75 7.46
C GLN A 47 0.53 13.95 8.00
N THR A 48 0.73 14.21 9.31
CA THR A 48 2.07 14.46 9.88
C THR A 48 2.93 13.22 10.14
N ASN A 49 2.40 12.00 10.00
CA ASN A 49 3.13 10.73 10.23
C ASN A 49 3.76 10.60 11.62
N THR A 50 3.02 10.98 12.65
CA THR A 50 3.48 10.89 14.05
C THR A 50 2.99 9.63 14.76
N THR A 51 2.14 8.84 14.10
CA THR A 51 1.58 7.60 14.64
C THR A 51 1.51 6.56 13.53
N ASP A 52 1.99 5.36 13.80
CA ASP A 52 1.92 4.23 12.87
C ASP A 52 0.48 3.73 12.74
N SER A 53 0.15 3.17 11.57
CA SER A 53 -1.05 2.34 11.45
C SER A 53 -0.86 1.02 12.20
N ASP A 54 -1.96 0.44 12.68
CA ASP A 54 -1.91 -0.88 13.36
C ASP A 54 -1.31 -1.95 12.43
N LEU A 55 -1.61 -1.89 11.13
CA LEU A 55 -1.06 -2.82 10.16
C LEU A 55 0.47 -2.72 10.05
N LYS A 56 0.99 -1.49 10.03
CA LYS A 56 2.43 -1.22 9.97
C LYS A 56 3.13 -1.76 11.19
N GLU A 57 2.78 -1.24 12.38
CA GLU A 57 3.52 -1.52 13.62
C GLU A 57 3.43 -3.00 14.02
N GLN A 58 2.22 -3.59 13.95
CA GLN A 58 1.98 -4.91 14.53
C GLN A 58 2.35 -6.07 13.59
N TRP A 59 2.36 -5.84 12.26
CA TRP A 59 2.46 -6.95 11.30
C TRP A 59 3.58 -6.76 10.27
N VAL A 60 3.72 -5.57 9.68
CA VAL A 60 4.70 -5.36 8.60
C VAL A 60 6.10 -5.10 9.15
N ASP A 61 6.22 -4.22 10.14
CA ASP A 61 7.51 -3.96 10.81
C ASP A 61 8.01 -5.22 11.53
N LEU A 62 7.12 -5.91 12.26
CA LEU A 62 7.44 -7.19 12.90
C LEU A 62 7.94 -8.24 11.88
N TRP A 63 7.29 -8.34 10.72
CA TRP A 63 7.74 -9.25 9.67
C TRP A 63 9.16 -8.91 9.20
N TYR A 64 9.48 -7.63 9.01
CA TYR A 64 10.80 -7.18 8.60
C TYR A 64 11.85 -7.52 9.65
N THR A 65 11.60 -7.21 10.92
CA THR A 65 12.52 -7.55 12.02
C THR A 65 12.83 -9.04 12.02
N THR A 66 11.80 -9.89 12.07
CA THR A 66 11.95 -11.35 12.17
C THR A 66 12.61 -11.98 10.93
N ASN A 67 12.33 -11.48 9.72
CA ASN A 67 12.74 -12.15 8.49
C ASN A 67 13.95 -11.53 7.81
N ILE A 68 14.30 -10.30 8.14
CA ILE A 68 15.39 -9.56 7.50
C ILE A 68 16.42 -9.12 8.54
N GLU A 69 16.01 -8.35 9.55
CA GLU A 69 16.95 -7.76 10.50
C GLU A 69 17.61 -8.81 11.39
N ASP A 70 16.82 -9.64 12.08
CA ASP A 70 17.29 -10.70 12.98
C ASP A 70 18.15 -11.76 12.28
N LYS A 71 17.99 -11.86 10.95
CA LYS A 71 18.77 -12.75 10.08
C LYS A 71 20.01 -12.09 9.49
N GLY A 72 20.28 -10.82 9.81
CA GLY A 72 21.43 -10.06 9.30
C GLY A 72 21.37 -9.76 7.79
N LEU A 73 20.16 -9.75 7.21
CA LEU A 73 19.92 -9.54 5.78
C LEU A 73 19.70 -8.07 5.42
N SER A 74 19.60 -7.15 6.40
CA SER A 74 19.35 -5.72 6.16
C SER A 74 20.34 -5.07 5.19
N LYS A 75 21.58 -5.58 5.13
CA LYS A 75 22.60 -5.09 4.17
C LYS A 75 22.22 -5.26 2.71
N TYR A 76 21.27 -6.13 2.37
CA TYR A 76 20.80 -6.37 1.00
C TYR A 76 19.61 -5.48 0.61
N ILE A 77 19.06 -4.70 1.55
CA ILE A 77 17.83 -3.93 1.38
C ILE A 77 18.17 -2.45 1.18
N GLY A 78 17.53 -1.84 0.17
CA GLY A 78 17.69 -0.42 -0.17
C GLY A 78 16.65 0.46 0.53
N ASP A 79 17.08 1.66 0.91
CA ASP A 79 16.21 2.74 1.41
C ASP A 79 15.63 3.54 0.24
N GLU A 80 14.63 2.97 -0.42
CA GLU A 80 13.94 3.57 -1.56
C GLU A 80 12.55 4.07 -1.17
N ILE A 81 12.02 5.04 -1.93
CA ILE A 81 10.73 5.66 -1.63
C ILE A 81 9.57 4.67 -1.75
N PHE A 82 8.79 4.54 -0.67
CA PHE A 82 7.43 3.98 -0.71
C PHE A 82 6.41 5.12 -0.69
N CYS A 83 5.54 5.21 -1.71
CA CYS A 83 4.62 6.34 -1.85
C CYS A 83 3.19 6.00 -1.42
N ASN A 84 2.74 6.51 -0.26
CA ASN A 84 1.38 6.29 0.22
C ASN A 84 0.36 7.15 -0.53
N ASP A 85 0.79 8.28 -1.13
CA ASP A 85 -0.04 9.17 -1.98
C ASP A 85 -1.42 9.52 -1.41
N ARG A 86 -1.47 10.22 -0.26
CA ARG A 86 -2.70 10.82 0.29
C ARG A 86 -3.03 12.16 -0.38
N SER A 87 -2.61 12.34 -1.63
CA SER A 87 -2.96 13.52 -2.41
C SER A 87 -4.44 13.47 -2.77
N LEU A 88 -5.05 14.66 -2.81
CA LEU A 88 -6.48 14.78 -3.05
C LEU A 88 -6.76 14.55 -4.54
N GLY A 89 -7.78 13.74 -4.81
CA GLY A 89 -8.30 13.50 -6.15
C GLY A 89 -9.28 14.57 -6.62
N GLY A 90 -10.09 14.24 -7.63
CA GLY A 90 -11.18 15.11 -8.07
C GLY A 90 -12.25 15.28 -6.99
N SER A 91 -12.92 16.43 -6.97
CA SER A 91 -14.04 16.74 -6.07
C SER A 91 -15.37 16.79 -6.83
N ASN A 92 -16.47 16.66 -6.10
CA ASN A 92 -17.83 16.87 -6.60
C ASN A 92 -18.77 17.21 -5.42
N SER A 93 -20.09 17.16 -5.62
CA SER A 93 -21.06 17.39 -4.55
C SER A 93 -21.00 16.37 -3.40
N THR A 94 -20.41 15.20 -3.61
CA THR A 94 -20.22 14.17 -2.57
C THR A 94 -18.89 14.31 -1.86
N TYR A 95 -17.81 14.59 -2.61
CA TYR A 95 -16.44 14.62 -2.11
C TYR A 95 -15.93 16.05 -1.95
N THR A 96 -15.90 16.54 -0.70
CA THR A 96 -15.39 17.88 -0.35
C THR A 96 -13.86 17.95 -0.39
N ASN A 97 -13.19 16.79 -0.29
CA ASN A 97 -11.73 16.64 -0.36
C ASN A 97 -10.98 17.47 0.67
N LEU A 98 -11.54 17.59 1.89
CA LEU A 98 -10.83 18.26 2.97
C LEU A 98 -9.66 17.44 3.52
N GLY A 99 -9.72 16.11 3.45
CA GLY A 99 -8.59 15.23 3.84
C GLY A 99 -8.38 15.08 5.35
N TYR A 100 -9.37 15.43 6.17
CA TYR A 100 -9.36 15.28 7.62
C TYR A 100 -10.78 15.05 8.15
N GLY A 101 -10.90 14.56 9.39
CA GLY A 101 -12.18 14.27 10.01
C GLY A 101 -13.00 13.25 9.22
N LYS A 102 -14.32 13.29 9.38
CA LYS A 102 -15.27 12.49 8.59
C LYS A 102 -15.63 13.11 7.25
N ASN A 103 -14.88 14.12 6.80
CA ASN A 103 -15.17 14.81 5.55
C ASN A 103 -14.91 13.89 4.37
N ALA A 104 -15.93 13.67 3.54
CA ALA A 104 -15.83 12.85 2.35
C ALA A 104 -14.65 13.30 1.48
N THR A 105 -13.68 12.40 1.30
CA THR A 105 -12.42 12.68 0.62
C THR A 105 -12.16 11.60 -0.41
N ASN A 106 -12.00 11.99 -1.67
CA ASN A 106 -11.53 11.16 -2.77
C ASN A 106 -10.02 11.36 -2.88
N TYR A 107 -9.23 10.29 -2.74
CA TYR A 107 -7.77 10.36 -2.91
C TYR A 107 -7.39 10.16 -4.39
N ALA A 108 -6.19 10.58 -4.74
CA ALA A 108 -5.76 10.62 -6.14
C ALA A 108 -5.76 9.23 -6.79
N ALA A 109 -5.37 8.17 -6.06
CA ALA A 109 -5.44 6.79 -6.56
C ALA A 109 -6.87 6.39 -6.96
N LYS A 110 -7.88 6.82 -6.21
CA LYS A 110 -9.29 6.56 -6.57
C LYS A 110 -9.70 7.26 -7.85
N THR A 111 -9.24 8.49 -8.04
CA THR A 111 -9.45 9.20 -9.32
C THR A 111 -8.80 8.47 -10.50
N ARG A 112 -7.64 7.82 -10.28
CA ARG A 112 -6.94 7.08 -11.34
C ARG A 112 -7.62 5.77 -11.71
N PHE A 113 -8.27 5.07 -10.77
CA PHE A 113 -8.65 3.67 -10.99
C PHE A 113 -10.13 3.33 -10.82
N TYR A 114 -10.91 4.16 -10.12
CA TYR A 114 -12.30 3.84 -9.79
C TYR A 114 -13.26 4.46 -10.81
N TYR A 115 -13.99 3.63 -11.56
CA TYR A 115 -14.99 4.10 -12.51
C TYR A 115 -16.08 4.93 -11.83
N GLY A 116 -16.31 6.15 -12.34
CA GLY A 116 -17.28 7.08 -11.76
C GLY A 116 -16.73 7.90 -10.57
N ALA A 117 -15.48 7.72 -10.18
CA ALA A 117 -14.83 8.67 -9.29
C ALA A 117 -14.72 10.05 -9.96
N PRO A 118 -14.82 11.15 -9.19
CA PRO A 118 -14.68 12.49 -9.76
C PRO A 118 -13.31 12.65 -10.41
N GLY A 119 -13.30 13.02 -11.69
CA GLY A 119 -12.06 13.17 -12.48
C GLY A 119 -11.54 11.90 -13.13
N TYR A 120 -12.20 10.74 -12.96
CA TYR A 120 -11.83 9.52 -13.68
C TYR A 120 -12.12 9.64 -15.18
N THR A 121 -11.13 9.33 -16.01
CA THR A 121 -11.27 9.24 -17.47
C THR A 121 -10.89 7.85 -17.98
N ASP A 122 -9.73 7.36 -17.57
CA ASP A 122 -9.30 5.98 -17.75
C ASP A 122 -8.25 5.61 -16.69
N ALA A 123 -7.92 4.31 -16.60
CA ALA A 123 -6.84 3.81 -15.75
C ALA A 123 -5.49 4.42 -16.16
N THR A 124 -4.91 5.21 -15.26
CA THR A 124 -3.71 6.02 -15.54
C THR A 124 -2.67 5.90 -14.43
N PRO A 125 -1.99 4.75 -14.28
CA PRO A 125 -1.01 4.54 -13.22
C PRO A 125 0.16 5.53 -13.31
N THR A 126 0.68 5.93 -12.15
CA THR A 126 1.82 6.85 -12.02
C THR A 126 2.78 6.37 -10.94
N PHE A 127 4.08 6.39 -11.25
CA PHE A 127 5.16 6.06 -10.30
C PHE A 127 5.84 7.32 -9.77
N LYS A 128 5.04 8.34 -9.44
CA LYS A 128 5.52 9.63 -8.95
C LYS A 128 4.92 9.90 -7.58
N CYS A 129 5.77 10.17 -6.60
CA CYS A 129 5.32 10.63 -5.30
C CYS A 129 5.31 12.16 -5.25
N LYS A 130 4.11 12.75 -5.32
CA LYS A 130 3.96 14.22 -5.40
C LYS A 130 4.19 14.91 -4.06
N GLN A 131 3.83 14.24 -2.97
CA GLN A 131 3.86 14.81 -1.63
C GLN A 131 5.03 14.22 -0.86
N LYS A 132 5.97 15.08 -0.44
CA LYS A 132 7.15 14.64 0.32
C LYS A 132 6.76 13.93 1.61
N ASN A 133 5.72 14.39 2.32
CA ASN A 133 5.25 13.71 3.53
C ASN A 133 4.72 12.29 3.27
N ASP A 134 4.38 11.91 2.03
CA ASP A 134 3.97 10.54 1.69
C ASP A 134 5.08 9.72 1.00
N ALA A 135 6.26 10.31 0.79
CA ALA A 135 7.42 9.64 0.25
C ALA A 135 8.21 8.97 1.39
N PHE A 136 7.73 7.83 1.85
CA PHE A 136 8.29 7.14 3.01
C PHE A 136 9.67 6.54 2.71
N THR A 137 10.62 6.85 3.59
CA THR A 137 12.02 6.40 3.60
C THR A 137 12.49 6.28 5.05
N VAL A 138 13.60 5.62 5.30
CA VAL A 138 14.23 5.50 6.61
C VAL A 138 15.11 6.70 6.91
N SER A 139 16.04 7.01 6.01
CA SER A 139 17.11 7.98 6.24
C SER A 139 17.12 9.13 5.23
N ASP A 140 16.63 8.93 4.01
CA ASP A 140 16.56 10.00 3.02
C ASP A 140 15.49 11.04 3.40
N THR A 141 15.95 12.22 3.83
CA THR A 141 15.11 13.39 4.09
C THR A 141 15.21 14.45 3.00
N THR A 142 15.96 14.20 1.92
CA THR A 142 16.07 15.08 0.77
C THR A 142 14.87 14.86 -0.16
N THR A 143 14.68 13.64 -0.64
CA THR A 143 13.58 13.28 -1.54
C THR A 143 12.45 12.55 -0.82
N GLY A 144 12.78 11.74 0.20
CA GLY A 144 11.82 11.12 1.11
C GLY A 144 11.51 11.92 2.39
N ASN A 145 10.78 11.29 3.31
CA ASN A 145 10.34 11.86 4.59
C ASN A 145 11.11 11.34 5.82
N GLY A 146 11.96 10.31 5.69
CA GLY A 146 12.76 9.75 6.78
C GLY A 146 11.95 9.26 7.99
N SER A 147 10.68 8.91 7.81
CA SER A 147 9.77 8.55 8.91
C SER A 147 9.70 7.05 9.19
N LEU A 148 10.22 6.20 8.31
CA LEU A 148 10.19 4.75 8.52
C LEU A 148 11.29 4.32 9.50
N SER A 149 10.97 3.35 10.36
CA SER A 149 11.98 2.62 11.14
C SER A 149 12.68 1.57 10.28
N TYR A 150 11.96 0.96 9.33
CA TYR A 150 12.45 -0.11 8.46
C TYR A 150 12.09 0.17 6.99
N PRO A 151 12.96 -0.17 6.02
CA PRO A 151 12.72 0.06 4.59
C PRO A 151 11.76 -0.97 3.99
N VAL A 152 10.53 -0.99 4.50
CA VAL A 152 9.47 -1.95 4.16
C VAL A 152 8.12 -1.27 4.12
N ALA A 153 7.29 -1.65 3.14
CA ALA A 153 5.92 -1.18 3.03
C ALA A 153 5.07 -2.20 2.27
N LEU A 154 4.07 -1.74 1.51
CA LEU A 154 3.20 -2.57 0.67
C LEU A 154 3.25 -2.09 -0.78
N VAL A 155 2.71 -2.91 -1.69
CA VAL A 155 2.55 -2.55 -3.10
C VAL A 155 1.43 -1.52 -3.30
N THR A 156 1.62 -0.53 -4.16
CA THR A 156 0.64 0.52 -4.48
C THR A 156 -0.45 0.03 -5.44
N ALA A 157 -1.59 0.72 -5.47
CA ALA A 157 -2.63 0.51 -6.48
C ALA A 157 -2.10 0.73 -7.91
N ASP A 158 -1.18 1.68 -8.09
CA ASP A 158 -0.55 1.95 -9.39
C ASP A 158 0.28 0.76 -9.88
N GLU A 159 1.08 0.15 -9.01
CA GLU A 159 1.84 -1.07 -9.32
C GLU A 159 0.91 -2.26 -9.57
N ILE A 160 -0.16 -2.41 -8.79
CA ILE A 160 -1.18 -3.45 -8.97
C ILE A 160 -1.82 -3.38 -10.36
N VAL A 161 -2.26 -2.18 -10.77
CA VAL A 161 -2.90 -1.97 -12.07
C VAL A 161 -1.89 -2.14 -13.21
N ALA A 162 -0.68 -1.60 -13.06
CA ALA A 162 0.38 -1.75 -14.04
C ALA A 162 0.82 -3.22 -14.23
N ALA A 163 0.79 -4.03 -13.17
CA ALA A 163 1.07 -5.46 -13.22
C ALA A 163 -0.04 -6.27 -13.92
N GLY A 164 -1.19 -5.65 -14.22
CA GLY A 164 -2.24 -6.26 -15.02
C GLY A 164 -3.46 -6.71 -14.22
N SER A 165 -3.71 -6.21 -13.01
CA SER A 165 -5.00 -6.48 -12.32
C SER A 165 -6.21 -6.05 -13.16
N GLY A 166 -5.99 -5.14 -14.11
CA GLY A 166 -7.03 -4.53 -14.93
C GLY A 166 -7.67 -3.33 -14.24
N LYS A 167 -8.88 -2.98 -14.70
CA LYS A 167 -9.67 -1.88 -14.15
C LYS A 167 -10.34 -2.31 -12.84
N PHE A 168 -10.71 -1.34 -12.00
CA PHE A 168 -11.47 -1.59 -10.77
C PHE A 168 -12.71 -2.47 -11.07
N GLY A 169 -12.92 -3.50 -10.25
CA GLY A 169 -14.04 -4.44 -10.41
C GLY A 169 -13.97 -5.40 -11.61
N THR A 170 -12.86 -5.41 -12.38
CA THR A 170 -12.68 -6.32 -13.53
C THR A 170 -11.75 -7.46 -13.17
N ALA A 171 -12.29 -8.65 -12.92
CA ALA A 171 -11.52 -9.82 -12.49
C ALA A 171 -10.40 -10.19 -13.48
N ASN A 172 -9.20 -10.41 -12.95
CA ASN A 172 -8.09 -11.02 -13.67
C ASN A 172 -7.27 -11.93 -12.75
N TYR A 173 -7.21 -13.22 -13.06
CA TYR A 173 -6.51 -14.23 -12.27
C TYR A 173 -5.11 -14.56 -12.80
N HIS A 174 -4.67 -13.88 -13.86
CA HIS A 174 -3.51 -14.27 -14.67
C HIS A 174 -2.37 -13.24 -14.62
N TYR A 175 -2.18 -12.59 -13.47
CA TYR A 175 -1.10 -11.65 -13.24
C TYR A 175 -0.34 -11.96 -11.95
N TYR A 176 0.94 -11.55 -11.88
CA TYR A 176 1.86 -11.98 -10.82
C TYR A 176 1.42 -11.58 -9.39
N LEU A 177 0.78 -10.42 -9.27
CA LEU A 177 0.31 -9.90 -7.99
C LEU A 177 -1.02 -10.54 -7.55
N TYR A 178 -1.68 -11.36 -8.38
CA TYR A 178 -2.73 -12.24 -7.89
C TYR A 178 -2.13 -13.36 -7.03
N LYS A 179 -2.56 -13.44 -5.77
CA LYS A 179 -1.96 -14.35 -4.77
C LYS A 179 -2.87 -15.51 -4.36
N SER A 180 -4.17 -15.26 -4.21
CA SER A 180 -5.10 -16.24 -3.64
C SER A 180 -6.54 -15.96 -4.04
N SER A 181 -7.32 -17.02 -4.21
CA SER A 181 -8.78 -17.01 -4.35
C SER A 181 -9.52 -17.00 -3.01
N GLU A 182 -8.82 -17.20 -1.89
CA GLU A 182 -9.42 -17.32 -0.56
C GLU A 182 -9.44 -15.98 0.18
N TYR A 183 -8.40 -15.15 0.01
CA TYR A 183 -8.23 -13.90 0.73
C TYR A 183 -7.86 -12.78 -0.22
N TRP A 184 -8.33 -11.57 0.09
CA TRP A 184 -7.84 -10.32 -0.50
C TRP A 184 -6.69 -9.77 0.36
N TYR A 185 -5.82 -8.92 -0.20
CA TYR A 185 -4.70 -8.35 0.53
C TYR A 185 -4.55 -6.84 0.31
N TRP A 186 -4.04 -6.15 1.34
CA TRP A 186 -3.91 -4.70 1.35
C TRP A 186 -2.92 -4.17 0.30
N SER A 187 -3.28 -3.03 -0.30
CA SER A 187 -2.33 -2.19 -1.01
C SER A 187 -1.89 -1.03 -0.12
N PHE A 188 -0.82 -0.36 -0.53
CA PHE A 188 -0.32 0.84 0.10
C PHE A 188 -1.12 2.11 -0.23
N SER A 189 -2.11 2.04 -1.11
CA SER A 189 -2.77 3.23 -1.65
C SER A 189 -4.12 3.53 -0.98
N PRO A 190 -4.33 4.75 -0.45
CA PRO A 190 -5.61 5.26 0.00
C PRO A 190 -6.67 5.24 -1.10
N CYS A 191 -7.91 4.89 -0.75
CA CYS A 191 -9.04 4.98 -1.68
C CYS A 191 -9.89 6.22 -1.39
N ASN A 192 -10.56 6.27 -0.23
CA ASN A 192 -11.39 7.41 0.14
C ASN A 192 -11.73 7.48 1.63
N MET A 193 -12.16 8.66 2.09
CA MET A 193 -13.12 8.81 3.19
C MET A 193 -14.52 8.86 2.58
N ALA A 194 -15.37 7.88 2.89
CA ALA A 194 -16.75 7.83 2.40
C ALA A 194 -17.61 8.91 3.06
N SER A 195 -18.71 9.31 2.41
CA SER A 195 -19.69 10.25 3.00
C SER A 195 -20.38 9.70 4.26
N SER A 196 -20.37 8.38 4.45
CA SER A 196 -20.78 7.71 5.69
C SER A 196 -19.79 7.88 6.84
N GLY A 197 -18.61 8.46 6.59
CA GLY A 197 -17.57 8.67 7.59
C GLY A 197 -16.63 7.48 7.78
N SER A 198 -16.43 6.64 6.76
CA SER A 198 -15.55 5.46 6.80
C SER A 198 -14.36 5.58 5.84
N ALA A 199 -13.15 5.52 6.37
CA ALA A 199 -11.89 5.45 5.64
C ALA A 199 -11.72 4.10 4.95
N SER A 200 -11.28 4.12 3.69
CA SER A 200 -11.08 2.94 2.85
C SER A 200 -9.71 2.97 2.16
N VAL A 201 -9.07 1.82 2.08
CA VAL A 201 -7.76 1.60 1.44
C VAL A 201 -7.93 0.59 0.31
N PHE A 202 -7.17 0.76 -0.77
CA PHE A 202 -7.19 -0.18 -1.90
C PHE A 202 -6.60 -1.54 -1.49
N ALA A 203 -7.00 -2.58 -2.21
CA ALA A 203 -6.59 -3.95 -2.03
C ALA A 203 -6.65 -4.69 -3.37
N VAL A 204 -6.00 -5.85 -3.43
CA VAL A 204 -6.28 -6.85 -4.46
C VAL A 204 -7.33 -7.81 -3.91
N ASN A 205 -8.48 -7.88 -4.58
CA ASN A 205 -9.56 -8.79 -4.27
C ASN A 205 -9.12 -10.26 -4.49
N SER A 206 -9.77 -11.21 -3.81
CA SER A 206 -9.60 -12.64 -4.09
C SER A 206 -10.02 -13.06 -5.51
N SER A 207 -10.71 -12.18 -6.23
CA SER A 207 -11.01 -12.31 -7.66
C SER A 207 -9.96 -11.65 -8.58
N GLY A 208 -8.83 -11.19 -8.02
CA GLY A 208 -7.69 -10.64 -8.74
C GLY A 208 -7.87 -9.23 -9.31
N TYR A 209 -8.95 -8.53 -8.98
CA TYR A 209 -9.14 -7.13 -9.39
C TYR A 209 -8.76 -6.16 -8.28
N LEU A 210 -8.46 -4.90 -8.65
CA LEU A 210 -8.29 -3.82 -7.69
C LEU A 210 -9.63 -3.46 -7.06
N ASP A 211 -9.71 -3.53 -5.73
CA ASP A 211 -10.90 -3.25 -4.93
C ASP A 211 -10.53 -2.37 -3.73
N ASN A 212 -11.49 -1.97 -2.90
CA ASN A 212 -11.22 -1.24 -1.67
C ASN A 212 -12.00 -1.80 -0.49
N TYR A 213 -11.38 -1.73 0.70
CA TYR A 213 -12.00 -2.16 1.94
C TYR A 213 -11.87 -1.09 3.00
N TYR A 214 -12.80 -1.07 3.95
CA TYR A 214 -12.71 -0.17 5.10
C TYR A 214 -11.50 -0.50 5.94
N ALA A 215 -10.83 0.51 6.49
CA ALA A 215 -9.59 0.34 7.26
C ALA A 215 -9.73 -0.67 8.42
N TYR A 216 -10.94 -0.82 8.98
CA TYR A 216 -11.25 -1.78 10.05
C TYR A 216 -11.39 -3.24 9.58
N SER A 217 -11.54 -3.49 8.28
CA SER A 217 -11.79 -4.84 7.74
C SER A 217 -10.54 -5.71 7.82
N GLY A 218 -10.66 -7.00 8.09
CA GLY A 218 -9.50 -7.91 8.11
C GLY A 218 -9.07 -8.31 6.70
N GLY A 219 -7.83 -7.97 6.31
CA GLY A 219 -7.20 -8.33 5.04
C GLY A 219 -5.89 -9.09 5.21
N ALA A 220 -5.38 -9.68 4.14
CA ALA A 220 -4.06 -10.29 4.13
C ALA A 220 -2.94 -9.26 3.92
N VAL A 221 -1.72 -9.64 4.30
CA VAL A 221 -0.54 -8.78 4.30
C VAL A 221 0.53 -9.35 3.38
N ALA A 222 1.08 -8.51 2.51
CA ALA A 222 2.17 -8.87 1.61
C ALA A 222 3.23 -7.75 1.63
N PRO A 223 4.22 -7.81 2.55
CA PRO A 223 5.29 -6.83 2.65
C PRO A 223 6.10 -6.73 1.36
N VAL A 224 6.55 -5.52 1.05
CA VAL A 224 7.42 -5.20 -0.08
C VAL A 224 8.69 -4.56 0.44
N ILE A 225 9.82 -5.04 -0.07
CA ILE A 225 11.17 -4.55 0.20
C ILE A 225 11.84 -4.24 -1.13
N ASN A 226 12.77 -3.29 -1.13
CA ASN A 226 13.59 -2.98 -2.30
C ASN A 226 14.97 -3.61 -2.12
N ILE A 227 15.47 -4.34 -3.12
CA ILE A 227 16.83 -4.86 -3.09
C ILE A 227 17.79 -3.71 -3.40
N ALA A 228 18.82 -3.52 -2.59
CA ALA A 228 19.75 -2.41 -2.78
C ALA A 228 20.44 -2.51 -4.15
N PRO A 229 20.60 -1.39 -4.89
CA PRO A 229 21.05 -1.40 -6.29
C PRO A 229 22.35 -2.16 -6.55
N GLU A 230 23.27 -2.16 -5.59
CA GLU A 230 24.55 -2.86 -5.66
C GLU A 230 24.42 -4.39 -5.66
N TYR A 231 23.33 -4.94 -5.11
CA TYR A 231 23.00 -6.38 -5.19
C TYR A 231 21.96 -6.66 -6.26
N ALA A 232 21.06 -5.72 -6.55
CA ALA A 232 20.07 -5.89 -7.61
C ALA A 232 20.74 -6.18 -8.97
N LYS A 233 21.87 -5.53 -9.25
CA LYS A 233 22.67 -5.77 -10.47
C LYS A 233 23.32 -7.16 -10.56
N THR A 234 23.37 -7.91 -9.46
CA THR A 234 23.95 -9.26 -9.41
C THR A 234 22.88 -10.33 -9.36
N LEU A 235 21.59 -9.96 -9.34
CA LEU A 235 20.49 -10.92 -9.34
C LEU A 235 20.56 -11.84 -10.55
N VAL A 236 20.33 -13.13 -10.30
CA VAL A 236 20.14 -14.15 -11.31
C VAL A 236 18.71 -14.68 -11.25
N GLY A 237 18.29 -15.40 -12.28
CA GLY A 237 16.93 -15.87 -12.45
C GLY A 237 16.04 -14.86 -13.18
N GLU A 238 14.86 -15.31 -13.58
CA GLU A 238 13.94 -14.53 -14.42
C GLU A 238 12.64 -14.16 -13.69
N GLY A 239 12.58 -14.40 -12.37
CA GLY A 239 11.39 -14.14 -11.55
C GLY A 239 10.27 -15.14 -11.78
N THR A 240 10.54 -16.26 -12.45
CA THR A 240 9.56 -17.34 -12.65
C THR A 240 9.56 -18.30 -11.46
N MET A 241 8.50 -19.09 -11.28
CA MET A 241 8.47 -20.09 -10.19
C MET A 241 9.61 -21.12 -10.28
N THR A 242 10.08 -21.43 -11.50
CA THR A 242 11.19 -22.36 -11.74
C THR A 242 12.55 -21.67 -11.77
N SER A 243 12.59 -20.34 -11.82
CA SER A 243 13.81 -19.54 -11.82
C SER A 243 13.54 -18.22 -11.10
N PRO A 244 13.36 -18.26 -9.76
CA PRO A 244 13.10 -17.06 -8.97
C PRO A 244 14.32 -16.15 -8.97
N TYR A 245 14.11 -14.87 -8.69
CA TYR A 245 15.24 -13.95 -8.50
C TYR A 245 16.04 -14.36 -7.25
N GLN A 246 17.35 -14.48 -7.42
CA GLN A 246 18.28 -14.88 -6.36
C GLN A 246 19.50 -13.97 -6.37
N ILE A 247 20.01 -13.61 -5.19
CA ILE A 247 21.31 -12.97 -5.04
C ILE A 247 22.35 -14.11 -4.93
N PRO A 248 23.27 -14.27 -5.91
CA PRO A 248 24.28 -15.32 -5.86
C PRO A 248 25.17 -15.18 -4.63
N GLY A 249 25.49 -16.32 -3.99
CA GLY A 249 26.42 -16.36 -2.86
C GLY A 249 25.85 -15.86 -1.53
N VAL A 250 24.52 -15.72 -1.43
CA VAL A 250 23.80 -15.58 -0.17
C VAL A 250 23.25 -16.97 0.19
N GLU A 251 23.82 -17.60 1.21
CA GLU A 251 23.26 -18.83 1.84
C GLU A 251 22.17 -18.47 2.84
#